data_AF-A0A0A0HIB2-F1
#
_entry.id   AF-A0A0A0HIB2-F1
#
_cell.length_a   1.000
_cell.length_b   1.000
_cell.length_c   1.000
_cell.angle_alpha   90.00
_cell.angle_beta   90.00
_cell.angle_gamma   90.00
#
_symmetry.space_group_name_H-M   'P 1'
#
loop_
_entity.id
_entity.type
_entity.pdbx_description
1 polymer ?
#
loop_
_entity_poly.entity_id
_entity_poly.type
_entity_poly.pdbx_seq_one_letter_code
_entity_poly.pdbx_strand_id
1 'polypeptide(L)'
;MQPLDPDVEAIVSRLFKDLYATRRKPTKTRFWGEIAANCKDLGLAPPSIRRLGRWLERHDQAKLMAKREGKDKAERRHLATPGTLTAEHPLDIVQIDHTKADVTVVDPVTRRPLGRPTLTVAIDVHTRMVLGFHLSLEPPSLLAAALCLTHAVMDKSHWLVARGIGTEWPARGIPKRIHVDNGAEFHAHAFNIACSEYQIDLQHRPPGTPRYGGHIERLIGTMMGAVHLLPGSHFSNIFERGDLDAEAEAVMTLRELEVWLALEITGSYHARAHRMLDTTPIAVWAAGVDEVALRMPADPRQFMVDFLPSEQRVLQRDGLHLFHIRYWSDELRWLMGRESRKYMLKYDPRDLSRIFVLTEDGIIEARPADLTRPAITLWEHRAARRALREAGRCAVDEELIFSTILAQRDLVDSAERQTKAMRRHQARRSHLEPGPMIDVTPGSEAPEALPTPEKKANALLDHPGFAVEEWYDD
;
A
#
# COMPACT_ATOMS: atom_id res chain seq x y z
N MET A 1 -18.75 -24.81 41.57
CA MET A 1 -19.17 -25.34 40.25
C MET A 1 -18.95 -26.84 40.27
N GLN A 2 -19.97 -27.65 39.98
CA GLN A 2 -19.85 -29.11 40.10
C GLN A 2 -18.79 -29.66 39.13
N PRO A 3 -17.90 -30.56 39.60
CA PRO A 3 -16.96 -31.27 38.73
C PRO A 3 -17.71 -32.05 37.65
N LEU A 4 -17.05 -32.34 36.52
CA LEU A 4 -17.61 -33.31 35.58
C LEU A 4 -17.74 -34.66 36.31
N ASP A 5 -18.67 -35.48 35.86
CA ASP A 5 -18.73 -36.86 36.33
C ASP A 5 -17.35 -37.52 36.07
N PRO A 6 -16.76 -38.24 37.05
CA PRO A 6 -15.43 -38.83 36.92
C PRO A 6 -15.25 -39.67 35.64
N ASP A 7 -16.30 -40.40 35.24
CA ASP A 7 -16.25 -41.27 34.07
C ASP A 7 -16.29 -40.44 32.77
N VAL A 8 -17.06 -39.35 32.78
CA VAL A 8 -17.09 -38.37 31.67
C VAL A 8 -15.78 -37.60 31.58
N GLU A 9 -15.16 -37.25 32.71
CA GLU A 9 -13.88 -36.54 32.76
C GLU A 9 -12.73 -37.40 32.23
N ALA A 10 -12.75 -38.72 32.49
CA ALA A 10 -11.79 -39.65 31.92
C ALA A 10 -11.88 -39.71 30.40
N ILE A 11 -13.10 -39.75 29.84
CA ILE A 11 -13.34 -39.73 28.39
C ILE A 11 -12.85 -38.41 27.78
N VAL A 12 -13.23 -37.27 28.39
CA VAL A 12 -12.82 -35.94 27.92
C VAL A 12 -11.30 -35.80 27.94
N SER A 13 -10.63 -36.25 29.01
CA SER A 13 -9.17 -36.16 29.15
C SER A 13 -8.41 -37.03 28.15
N ARG A 14 -8.92 -38.23 27.84
CA ARG A 14 -8.35 -39.12 26.82
C ARG A 14 -8.47 -38.49 25.42
N LEU A 15 -9.69 -38.16 24.99
CA LEU A 15 -9.95 -37.59 23.67
C LEU A 15 -9.28 -36.23 23.49
N PHE A 16 -9.10 -35.47 24.58
CA PHE A 16 -8.34 -34.24 24.56
C PHE A 16 -6.89 -34.46 24.12
N LYS A 17 -6.22 -35.51 24.60
CA LYS A 17 -4.83 -35.82 24.20
C LYS A 17 -4.75 -36.36 22.78
N ASP A 18 -5.67 -37.25 22.43
CA ASP A 18 -5.58 -38.06 21.21
C ASP A 18 -6.13 -37.36 19.96
N LEU A 19 -7.14 -36.50 20.13
CA LEU A 19 -7.82 -35.82 19.03
C LEU A 19 -7.63 -34.31 19.09
N TYR A 20 -7.89 -33.70 20.24
CA TYR A 20 -7.90 -32.23 20.35
C TYR A 20 -6.48 -31.66 20.34
N ALA A 21 -5.57 -32.13 21.20
CA ALA A 21 -4.22 -31.61 21.38
C ALA A 21 -3.22 -32.09 20.30
N THR A 22 -3.69 -32.25 19.06
CA THR A 22 -2.90 -32.64 17.89
C THR A 22 -2.71 -31.45 16.92
N ARG A 23 -1.70 -31.53 16.03
CA ARG A 23 -1.42 -30.49 15.02
C ARG A 23 -2.57 -30.23 14.04
N ARG A 24 -3.50 -31.17 13.91
CA ARG A 24 -4.62 -31.09 12.95
C ARG A 24 -5.76 -30.15 13.39
N LYS A 25 -5.70 -29.58 14.60
CA LYS A 25 -6.59 -28.54 15.16
C LYS A 25 -8.09 -28.73 14.84
N PRO A 26 -8.73 -29.84 15.25
CA PRO A 26 -10.17 -30.01 15.07
C PRO A 26 -10.97 -28.95 15.85
N THR A 27 -12.12 -28.54 15.32
CA THR A 27 -12.99 -27.54 15.95
C THR A 27 -13.57 -28.06 17.27
N LYS A 28 -13.88 -27.14 18.19
CA LYS A 28 -14.50 -27.46 19.50
C LYS A 28 -15.80 -28.25 19.35
N THR A 29 -16.58 -27.97 18.31
CA THR A 29 -17.82 -28.67 17.97
C THR A 29 -17.57 -30.13 17.57
N ARG A 30 -16.55 -30.37 16.73
CA ARG A 30 -16.15 -31.73 16.34
C ARG A 30 -15.63 -32.53 17.54
N PHE A 31 -14.84 -31.88 18.39
CA PHE A 31 -14.34 -32.51 19.63
C PHE A 31 -15.47 -32.87 20.59
N TRP A 32 -16.47 -32.00 20.75
CA TRP A 32 -17.66 -32.28 21.54
C TRP A 32 -18.47 -33.45 20.96
N GLY A 33 -18.60 -33.54 19.64
CA GLY A 33 -19.31 -34.64 18.97
C GLY A 33 -18.72 -36.02 19.29
N GLU A 34 -17.39 -36.13 19.31
CA GLU A 34 -16.68 -37.38 19.65
C GLU A 34 -16.86 -37.77 21.13
N ILE A 35 -16.85 -36.77 22.03
CA ILE A 35 -17.15 -36.98 23.45
C ILE A 35 -18.60 -37.47 23.63
N ALA A 36 -19.55 -36.84 22.93
CA ALA A 36 -20.96 -37.19 23.02
C ALA A 36 -21.24 -38.62 22.52
N ALA A 37 -20.56 -39.05 21.44
CA ALA A 37 -20.62 -40.42 20.96
C ALA A 37 -20.08 -41.42 21.99
N ASN A 38 -18.88 -41.18 22.54
CA ASN A 38 -18.27 -42.07 23.54
C ASN A 38 -19.07 -42.14 24.84
N CYS A 39 -19.67 -41.03 25.29
CA CYS A 39 -20.55 -41.03 26.45
C CYS A 39 -21.82 -41.84 26.20
N LYS A 40 -22.41 -41.74 24.98
CA LYS A 40 -23.62 -42.48 24.62
C LYS A 40 -23.39 -44.00 24.59
N ASP A 41 -22.25 -44.44 24.05
CA ASP A 41 -21.89 -45.86 23.98
C ASP A 41 -21.70 -46.50 25.37
N LEU A 42 -21.35 -45.67 26.36
CA LEU A 42 -21.17 -46.08 27.76
C LEU A 42 -22.38 -45.78 28.66
N GLY A 43 -23.49 -45.30 28.08
CA GLY A 43 -24.71 -44.97 28.84
C GLY A 43 -24.61 -43.72 29.72
N LEU A 44 -23.62 -42.86 29.50
CA LEU A 44 -23.34 -41.65 30.28
C LEU A 44 -23.94 -40.40 29.64
N ALA A 45 -24.35 -39.43 30.47
CA ALA A 45 -24.85 -38.14 29.99
C ALA A 45 -23.69 -37.23 29.52
N PRO A 46 -23.67 -36.79 28.26
CA PRO A 46 -22.57 -35.98 27.77
C PRO A 46 -22.59 -34.56 28.37
N PRO A 47 -21.43 -33.94 28.59
CA PRO A 47 -21.36 -32.59 29.11
C PRO A 47 -21.86 -31.59 28.06
N SER A 48 -22.48 -30.49 28.47
CA SER A 48 -22.84 -29.44 27.50
C SER A 48 -21.59 -28.81 26.88
N ILE A 49 -21.67 -28.35 25.62
CA ILE A 49 -20.55 -27.71 24.92
C ILE A 49 -19.98 -26.49 25.68
N ARG A 50 -20.85 -25.82 26.45
CA ARG A 50 -20.51 -24.68 27.31
C ARG A 50 -19.73 -25.14 28.56
N ARG A 51 -20.05 -26.32 29.11
CA ARG A 51 -19.30 -26.95 30.21
C ARG A 51 -17.94 -27.47 29.73
N LEU A 52 -17.88 -28.08 28.54
CA LEU A 52 -16.63 -28.47 27.87
C LEU A 52 -15.73 -27.25 27.60
N GLY A 53 -16.31 -26.11 27.19
CA GLY A 53 -15.57 -24.85 27.05
C GLY A 53 -14.85 -24.42 28.32
N ARG A 54 -15.57 -24.39 29.44
CA ARG A 54 -15.01 -24.02 30.76
C ARG A 54 -14.01 -25.04 31.31
N TRP A 55 -14.10 -26.30 30.88
CA TRP A 55 -13.11 -27.34 31.20
C TRP A 55 -11.81 -27.12 30.40
N LEU A 56 -11.92 -26.81 29.11
CA LEU A 56 -10.79 -26.46 28.24
C LEU A 56 -10.07 -25.18 28.68
N GLU A 57 -10.78 -24.20 29.21
CA GLU A 57 -10.19 -22.96 29.76
C GLU A 57 -9.34 -23.21 31.00
N ARG A 58 -9.69 -24.20 31.82
CA ARG A 58 -8.96 -24.57 33.05
C ARG A 58 -7.81 -25.54 32.82
N HIS A 59 -7.93 -26.45 31.86
CA HIS A 59 -6.85 -27.37 31.53
C HIS A 59 -5.83 -26.75 30.57
N ASP A 60 -4.84 -26.09 31.18
CA ASP A 60 -3.48 -25.80 30.70
C ASP A 60 -3.38 -25.46 29.19
N GLN A 61 -3.92 -24.29 28.84
CA GLN A 61 -3.79 -23.67 27.51
C GLN A 61 -2.32 -23.58 27.05
N ALA A 62 -1.36 -23.46 27.98
CA ALA A 62 0.06 -23.34 27.67
C ALA A 62 0.65 -24.65 27.11
N LYS A 63 0.35 -25.81 27.72
CA LYS A 63 0.78 -27.12 27.17
C LYS A 63 0.06 -27.49 25.87
N LEU A 64 -1.21 -27.10 25.75
CA LEU A 64 -2.03 -27.29 24.54
C LEU A 64 -1.46 -26.51 23.35
N MET A 65 -1.07 -25.25 23.59
CA MET A 65 -0.45 -24.36 22.60
C MET A 65 0.96 -24.82 22.22
N ALA A 66 1.76 -25.30 23.19
CA ALA A 66 3.11 -25.81 22.92
C ALA A 66 3.12 -27.03 21.97
N LYS A 67 2.13 -27.94 22.09
CA LYS A 67 1.98 -29.09 21.17
C LYS A 67 1.36 -28.71 19.83
N ARG A 68 0.50 -27.68 19.78
CA ARG A 68 -0.24 -27.28 18.57
C ARG A 68 0.48 -26.24 17.70
N GLU A 69 1.32 -25.40 18.28
CA GLU A 69 1.88 -24.20 17.63
C GLU A 69 3.41 -24.10 17.70
N GLY A 70 4.07 -25.07 18.35
CA GLY A 70 5.51 -25.06 18.60
C GLY A 70 5.87 -24.31 19.88
N LYS A 71 6.95 -24.73 20.55
CA LYS A 71 7.44 -24.17 21.82
C LYS A 71 7.59 -22.64 21.77
N ASP A 72 8.04 -22.08 20.64
CA ASP A 72 8.39 -20.66 20.50
C ASP A 72 7.21 -19.68 20.55
N LYS A 73 5.99 -20.09 20.18
CA LYS A 73 4.81 -19.19 20.21
C LYS A 73 4.08 -19.21 21.54
N ALA A 74 4.11 -20.33 22.26
CA ALA A 74 3.40 -20.52 23.52
C ALA A 74 4.07 -19.77 24.70
N GLU A 75 5.41 -19.73 24.76
CA GLU A 75 6.13 -18.93 25.76
C GLU A 75 5.84 -17.42 25.64
N ARG A 76 5.64 -16.92 24.42
CA ARG A 76 5.48 -15.48 24.14
C ARG A 76 4.17 -14.86 24.63
N ARG A 77 3.12 -15.66 24.88
CA ARG A 77 1.80 -15.15 25.32
C ARG A 77 1.59 -15.17 26.83
N HIS A 78 2.35 -15.98 27.57
CA HIS A 78 2.13 -16.21 29.01
C HIS A 78 3.22 -15.63 29.92
N LEU A 79 4.29 -15.07 29.37
CA LEU A 79 5.28 -14.33 30.14
C LEU A 79 4.86 -12.85 30.25
N ALA A 80 4.37 -12.46 31.43
CA ALA A 80 4.41 -11.06 31.83
C ALA A 80 5.88 -10.62 31.84
N THR A 81 6.28 -9.83 30.84
CA THR A 81 7.68 -9.45 30.64
C THR A 81 7.77 -7.92 30.68
N PRO A 82 8.49 -7.33 31.66
CA PRO A 82 8.57 -5.89 31.83
C PRO A 82 9.46 -5.26 30.74
N GLY A 83 8.97 -4.23 30.05
CA GLY A 83 9.71 -3.50 29.02
C GLY A 83 8.83 -3.07 27.84
N THR A 84 8.04 -2.02 28.04
CA THR A 84 7.39 -1.27 26.95
C THR A 84 8.37 -0.25 26.40
N LEU A 85 8.46 -0.12 25.07
CA LEU A 85 9.18 0.98 24.45
C LEU A 85 8.46 2.30 24.75
N THR A 86 9.06 3.15 25.58
CA THR A 86 8.47 4.44 25.97
C THR A 86 9.25 5.59 25.33
N ALA A 87 8.52 6.56 24.82
CA ALA A 87 9.02 7.83 24.29
C ALA A 87 8.42 8.97 25.11
N GLU A 88 9.24 9.95 25.49
CA GLU A 88 8.83 11.02 26.40
C GLU A 88 8.35 12.26 25.65
N HIS A 89 8.86 12.48 24.45
CA HIS A 89 8.54 13.63 23.62
C HIS A 89 8.21 13.22 22.16
N PRO A 90 7.47 14.08 21.41
CA PRO A 90 7.33 13.90 19.97
C PRO A 90 8.70 13.75 19.28
N LEU A 91 8.77 12.86 18.28
CA LEU A 91 9.97 12.54 17.50
C LEU A 91 11.12 11.87 18.25
N ASP A 92 10.96 11.51 19.52
CA ASP A 92 11.99 10.75 20.25
C ASP A 92 12.23 9.38 19.63
N ILE A 93 11.14 8.70 19.22
CA ILE A 93 11.20 7.38 18.59
C ILE A 93 10.08 7.30 17.54
N VAL A 94 10.49 7.02 16.31
CA VAL A 94 9.59 6.77 15.18
C VAL A 94 9.72 5.33 14.74
N GLN A 95 8.59 4.65 14.56
CA GLN A 95 8.56 3.29 14.00
C GLN A 95 8.21 3.36 12.53
N ILE A 96 8.95 2.61 11.70
CA ILE A 96 8.66 2.45 10.27
C ILE A 96 8.51 0.96 9.98
N ASP A 97 7.47 0.61 9.22
CA ASP A 97 7.18 -0.76 8.83
C ASP A 97 6.46 -0.79 7.47
N HIS A 98 6.52 -1.94 6.83
CA HIS A 98 5.91 -2.22 5.54
C HIS A 98 4.78 -3.24 5.71
N THR A 99 3.66 -3.04 5.01
CA THR A 99 2.57 -4.02 4.93
C THR A 99 1.96 -4.04 3.54
N LYS A 100 1.43 -5.19 3.11
CA LYS A 100 0.60 -5.22 1.90
C LYS A 100 -0.79 -4.73 2.26
N ALA A 101 -1.25 -3.65 1.62
CA ALA A 101 -2.61 -3.17 1.81
C ALA A 101 -3.60 -4.28 1.43
N ASP A 102 -4.62 -4.50 2.25
CA ASP A 102 -5.66 -5.51 2.04
C ASP A 102 -6.72 -5.02 1.05
N VAL A 103 -6.30 -4.42 -0.07
CA VAL A 103 -7.18 -3.94 -1.16
C VAL A 103 -6.46 -4.03 -2.50
N THR A 104 -7.19 -4.48 -3.52
CA THR A 104 -6.71 -4.44 -4.91
C THR A 104 -6.93 -3.04 -5.48
N VAL A 105 -5.89 -2.46 -6.07
CA VAL A 105 -6.03 -1.21 -6.84
C VAL A 105 -6.16 -1.51 -8.33
N VAL A 106 -6.74 -0.56 -9.06
CA VAL A 106 -6.92 -0.65 -10.52
C VAL A 106 -6.08 0.36 -11.28
N ASP A 107 -5.86 0.06 -12.56
CA ASP A 107 -5.23 0.95 -13.52
C ASP A 107 -6.10 2.20 -13.78
N PRO A 108 -5.54 3.41 -13.77
CA PRO A 108 -6.32 4.64 -13.93
C PRO A 108 -7.05 4.77 -15.27
N VAL A 109 -6.56 4.11 -16.32
CA VAL A 109 -7.11 4.22 -17.68
C VAL A 109 -8.04 3.05 -17.99
N THR A 110 -7.57 1.83 -17.79
CA THR A 110 -8.29 0.60 -18.15
C THR A 110 -9.22 0.08 -17.05
N ARG A 111 -9.08 0.60 -15.82
CA ARG A 111 -9.80 0.17 -14.61
C ARG A 111 -9.70 -1.33 -14.34
N ARG A 112 -8.62 -1.96 -14.79
CA ARG A 112 -8.31 -3.36 -14.50
C ARG A 112 -7.53 -3.50 -13.19
N PRO A 113 -7.75 -4.57 -12.43
CA PRO A 113 -6.94 -4.93 -11.27
C PRO A 113 -5.44 -4.93 -11.59
N LEU A 114 -4.66 -4.19 -10.80
CA LEU A 114 -3.19 -4.20 -10.82
C LEU A 114 -2.61 -5.05 -9.69
N GLY A 115 -3.40 -5.28 -8.64
CA GLY A 115 -3.01 -6.04 -7.46
C GLY A 115 -2.94 -5.18 -6.21
N ARG A 116 -2.32 -5.73 -5.17
CA ARG A 116 -2.28 -5.13 -3.83
C ARG A 116 -1.02 -4.29 -3.64
N PRO A 117 -1.13 -2.99 -3.32
CA PRO A 117 0.04 -2.16 -3.09
C PRO A 117 0.68 -2.44 -1.73
N THR A 118 1.98 -2.19 -1.63
CA THR A 118 2.73 -2.12 -0.39
C THR A 118 2.57 -0.72 0.22
N LEU A 119 2.07 -0.65 1.45
CA LEU A 119 2.06 0.53 2.31
C LEU A 119 3.30 0.53 3.20
N THR A 120 4.06 1.61 3.14
CA THR A 120 5.11 1.93 4.11
C THR A 120 4.60 3.06 4.98
N VAL A 121 4.65 2.92 6.30
CA VAL A 121 4.08 3.93 7.21
C VAL A 121 5.03 4.24 8.36
N ALA A 122 5.06 5.49 8.80
CA ALA A 122 5.85 5.98 9.91
C ALA A 122 4.93 6.51 11.03
N ILE A 123 5.11 6.01 12.26
CA ILE A 123 4.34 6.45 13.45
C ILE A 123 5.27 6.94 14.54
N ASP A 124 4.88 8.05 15.17
CA ASP A 124 5.52 8.56 16.37
C ASP A 124 5.07 7.79 17.62
N VAL A 125 6.03 7.28 18.40
CA VAL A 125 5.76 6.44 19.58
C VAL A 125 5.28 7.25 20.78
N HIS A 126 5.48 8.56 20.85
CA HIS A 126 4.95 9.33 21.97
C HIS A 126 3.48 9.70 21.74
N THR A 127 3.24 10.43 20.64
CA THR A 127 1.96 11.05 20.28
C THR A 127 0.99 10.11 19.58
N ARG A 128 1.46 8.98 19.05
CA ARG A 128 0.70 8.09 18.13
C ARG A 128 0.33 8.76 16.81
N MET A 129 0.85 9.94 16.50
CA MET A 129 0.64 10.54 15.18
C MET A 129 1.32 9.70 14.10
N VAL A 130 0.57 9.39 13.04
CA VAL A 130 1.20 9.01 11.77
C VAL A 130 1.96 10.22 11.24
N LEU A 131 3.27 10.08 11.02
CA LEU A 131 4.10 11.15 10.50
C LEU A 131 4.05 11.19 8.97
N GLY A 132 4.04 10.02 8.34
CA GLY A 132 3.95 9.90 6.90
C GLY A 132 3.76 8.47 6.41
N PHE A 133 3.49 8.34 5.13
CA PHE A 133 3.39 7.05 4.46
C PHE A 133 3.81 7.14 3.00
N HIS A 134 4.05 5.98 2.40
CA HIS A 134 4.26 5.83 0.96
C HIS A 134 3.55 4.57 0.45
N LEU A 135 2.84 4.69 -0.67
CA LEU A 135 2.20 3.57 -1.36
C LEU A 135 2.91 3.27 -2.66
N SER A 136 3.17 1.99 -2.92
CA SER A 136 3.78 1.53 -4.16
C SER A 136 3.25 0.15 -4.55
N LEU A 137 3.23 -0.16 -5.85
CA LEU A 137 3.00 -1.53 -6.33
C LEU A 137 4.25 -2.41 -6.24
N GLU A 138 5.41 -1.79 -5.97
CA GLU A 138 6.67 -2.48 -5.77
C GLU A 138 6.75 -3.12 -4.37
N PRO A 139 7.60 -4.15 -4.19
CA PRO A 139 7.89 -4.71 -2.87
C PRO A 139 8.59 -3.67 -1.96
N PRO A 140 8.66 -3.94 -0.64
CA PRO A 140 9.48 -3.17 0.29
C PRO A 140 10.89 -2.92 -0.25
N SER A 141 11.37 -1.70 -0.10
CA SER A 141 12.65 -1.27 -0.66
C SER A 141 13.16 -0.03 0.06
N LEU A 142 14.47 0.22 -0.09
CA LEU A 142 15.12 1.44 0.41
C LEU A 142 14.42 2.70 -0.11
N LEU A 143 13.98 2.70 -1.37
CA LEU A 143 13.23 3.82 -1.95
C LEU A 143 11.91 4.05 -1.21
N ALA A 144 11.16 2.99 -0.91
CA ALA A 144 9.88 3.12 -0.21
C ALA A 144 10.07 3.69 1.21
N ALA A 145 11.10 3.23 1.93
CA ALA A 145 11.48 3.78 3.23
C ALA A 145 11.92 5.25 3.13
N ALA A 146 12.75 5.60 2.14
CA ALA A 146 13.22 6.96 1.91
C ALA A 146 12.07 7.94 1.64
N LEU A 147 11.12 7.56 0.78
CA LEU A 147 9.96 8.39 0.45
C LEU A 147 9.00 8.52 1.63
N CYS A 148 8.78 7.45 2.39
CA CYS A 148 7.98 7.49 3.61
C CYS A 148 8.61 8.42 4.66
N LEU A 149 9.92 8.32 4.87
CA LEU A 149 10.64 9.17 5.82
C LEU A 149 10.67 10.63 5.36
N THR A 150 10.85 10.89 4.06
CA THR A 150 10.76 12.25 3.49
C THR A 150 9.39 12.86 3.76
N HIS A 151 8.32 12.09 3.51
CA HIS A 151 6.94 12.52 3.81
C HIS A 151 6.72 12.76 5.31
N ALA A 152 7.35 11.96 6.17
CA ALA A 152 7.31 12.13 7.62
C ALA A 152 7.98 13.45 8.08
N VAL A 153 9.10 13.83 7.45
CA VAL A 153 9.90 14.98 7.85
C VAL A 153 9.39 16.29 7.27
N MET A 154 8.86 16.30 6.05
CA MET A 154 8.47 17.52 5.34
C MET A 154 7.16 18.14 5.82
N ASP A 155 6.98 19.44 5.52
CA ASP A 155 5.68 20.09 5.58
C ASP A 155 4.75 19.50 4.51
N LYS A 156 3.57 19.04 4.92
CA LYS A 156 2.60 18.36 4.06
C LYS A 156 1.54 19.28 3.47
N SER A 157 1.54 20.58 3.77
CA SER A 157 0.50 21.52 3.34
C SER A 157 0.34 21.54 1.81
N HIS A 158 1.44 21.66 1.06
CA HIS A 158 1.38 21.60 -0.40
C HIS A 158 0.98 20.20 -0.92
N TRP A 159 1.43 19.14 -0.24
CA TRP A 159 1.10 17.75 -0.59
C TRP A 159 -0.40 17.46 -0.44
N LEU A 160 -1.03 18.02 0.60
CA LEU A 160 -2.46 17.94 0.89
C LEU A 160 -3.29 18.75 -0.12
N VAL A 161 -2.90 20.00 -0.39
CA VAL A 161 -3.56 20.87 -1.38
C VAL A 161 -3.54 20.23 -2.77
N ALA A 162 -2.41 19.67 -3.20
CA ALA A 162 -2.28 18.97 -4.47
C ALA A 162 -3.14 17.69 -4.58
N ARG A 163 -3.78 17.27 -3.48
CA ARG A 163 -4.69 16.12 -3.39
C ARG A 163 -6.13 16.51 -3.06
N GLY A 164 -6.41 17.81 -2.92
CA GLY A 164 -7.73 18.30 -2.54
C GLY A 164 -8.14 17.92 -1.11
N ILE A 165 -7.17 17.71 -0.22
CA ILE A 165 -7.43 17.35 1.17
C ILE A 165 -7.43 18.64 2.01
N GLY A 166 -8.56 18.91 2.68
CA GLY A 166 -8.75 20.12 3.50
C GLY A 166 -8.43 19.96 4.99
N THR A 167 -8.02 18.78 5.43
CA THR A 167 -7.60 18.51 6.81
C THR A 167 -6.15 18.92 7.06
N GLU A 168 -5.79 19.20 8.30
CA GLU A 168 -4.42 19.50 8.69
C GLU A 168 -3.61 18.24 8.98
N TRP A 169 -2.30 18.30 8.68
CA TRP A 169 -1.33 17.27 9.07
C TRP A 169 -0.05 17.92 9.59
N PRO A 170 -0.05 18.41 10.85
CA PRO A 170 1.04 19.24 11.38
C PRO A 170 2.33 18.45 11.66
N ALA A 171 2.23 17.12 11.75
CA ALA A 171 3.33 16.25 12.15
C ALA A 171 4.50 16.30 11.15
N ARG A 172 5.67 16.76 11.58
CA ARG A 172 6.87 16.95 10.75
C ARG A 172 8.14 16.99 11.60
N GLY A 173 9.30 16.87 10.97
CA GLY A 173 10.61 16.98 11.62
C GLY A 173 11.41 15.67 11.66
N ILE A 174 12.72 15.82 11.87
CA ILE A 174 13.71 14.74 11.91
C ILE A 174 13.63 14.02 13.26
N PRO A 175 13.41 12.68 13.27
CA PRO A 175 13.36 11.91 14.50
C PRO A 175 14.74 11.76 15.15
N LYS A 176 14.77 11.65 16.49
CA LYS A 176 15.99 11.28 17.22
C LYS A 176 16.36 9.82 16.99
N ARG A 177 15.36 8.93 16.98
CA ARG A 177 15.54 7.50 16.73
C ARG A 177 14.53 6.95 15.74
N ILE A 178 15.00 6.06 14.88
CA ILE A 178 14.14 5.26 14.01
C ILE A 178 14.22 3.81 14.44
N HIS A 179 13.06 3.20 14.69
CA HIS A 179 12.88 1.80 15.03
C HIS A 179 12.29 1.05 13.84
N VAL A 180 13.01 0.04 13.35
CA VAL A 180 12.68 -0.71 12.14
C VAL A 180 12.80 -2.21 12.38
N ASP A 181 12.21 -3.05 11.50
CA ASP A 181 12.58 -4.47 11.49
C ASP A 181 14.00 -4.71 10.97
N ASN A 182 14.33 -5.98 10.77
CA ASN A 182 15.57 -6.42 10.14
C ASN A 182 15.38 -6.59 8.62
N GLY A 183 14.53 -5.78 7.99
CA GLY A 183 14.42 -5.69 6.53
C GLY A 183 15.76 -5.31 5.90
N ALA A 184 16.07 -5.88 4.73
CA ALA A 184 17.35 -5.68 4.06
C ALA A 184 17.57 -4.20 3.66
N GLU A 185 16.49 -3.49 3.38
CA GLU A 185 16.43 -2.06 3.08
C GLU A 185 16.99 -1.20 4.22
N PHE A 186 16.76 -1.58 5.48
CA PHE A 186 17.23 -0.84 6.65
C PHE A 186 18.69 -1.14 6.99
N HIS A 187 19.22 -2.25 6.49
CA HIS A 187 20.65 -2.57 6.55
C HIS A 187 21.46 -1.96 5.39
N ALA A 188 20.81 -1.29 4.44
CA ALA A 188 21.49 -0.67 3.32
C ALA A 188 22.49 0.39 3.81
N HIS A 189 23.70 0.36 3.24
CA HIS A 189 24.77 1.31 3.60
C HIS A 189 24.35 2.77 3.39
N ALA A 190 23.62 3.05 2.31
CA ALA A 190 23.07 4.36 2.00
C ALA A 190 22.14 4.90 3.09
N PHE A 191 21.29 4.04 3.67
CA PHE A 191 20.35 4.42 4.72
C PHE A 191 21.07 4.77 6.02
N ASN A 192 22.07 3.95 6.39
CA ASN A 192 22.88 4.16 7.59
C ASN A 192 23.69 5.46 7.53
N ILE A 193 24.31 5.77 6.38
CA ILE A 193 25.02 7.03 6.17
C ILE A 193 24.06 8.21 6.34
N ALA A 194 22.90 8.18 5.69
CA ALA A 194 21.92 9.26 5.77
C ALA A 194 21.40 9.45 7.20
N CYS A 195 21.07 8.37 7.92
CA CYS A 195 20.72 8.46 9.33
C CYS A 195 21.83 9.13 10.16
N SER A 196 23.10 8.76 9.95
CA SER A 196 24.22 9.38 10.66
C SER A 196 24.37 10.87 10.35
N GLU A 197 24.24 11.27 9.09
CA GLU A 197 24.32 12.67 8.65
C GLU A 197 23.27 13.53 9.35
N TYR A 198 22.04 13.02 9.41
CA TYR A 198 20.93 13.67 10.09
C TYR A 198 20.86 13.34 11.59
N GLN A 199 21.92 12.80 12.19
CA GLN A 199 21.98 12.44 13.63
C GLN A 199 20.72 11.70 14.12
N ILE A 200 20.30 10.72 13.33
CA ILE A 200 19.20 9.80 13.62
C ILE A 200 19.83 8.49 14.09
N ASP A 201 19.52 8.08 15.31
CA ASP A 201 19.93 6.78 15.84
C ASP A 201 19.02 5.66 15.32
N LEU A 202 19.55 4.88 14.37
CA LEU A 202 18.84 3.77 13.74
C LEU A 202 18.94 2.51 14.61
N GLN A 203 17.81 2.04 15.12
CA GLN A 203 17.72 0.88 15.98
C GLN A 203 16.89 -0.22 15.32
N HIS A 204 17.51 -1.39 15.14
CA HIS A 204 16.81 -2.58 14.66
C HIS A 204 16.12 -3.31 15.81
N ARG A 205 14.89 -3.79 15.56
CA ARG A 205 14.16 -4.63 16.50
C ARG A 205 14.96 -5.92 16.79
N PRO A 206 15.18 -6.30 18.07
CA PRO A 206 15.80 -7.58 18.38
C PRO A 206 15.00 -8.75 17.78
N PRO A 207 15.66 -9.76 17.18
CA PRO A 207 14.96 -10.89 16.56
C PRO A 207 13.98 -11.56 17.53
N GLY A 208 12.75 -11.81 17.08
CA GLY A 208 11.76 -12.54 17.86
C GLY A 208 11.12 -11.77 19.02
N THR A 209 11.17 -10.43 19.02
CA THR A 209 10.55 -9.59 20.06
C THR A 209 9.39 -8.72 19.54
N PRO A 210 8.15 -9.25 19.46
CA PRO A 210 6.96 -8.49 19.01
C PRO A 210 6.68 -7.22 19.82
N ARG A 211 7.20 -7.13 21.05
CA ARG A 211 7.00 -6.02 21.99
C ARG A 211 7.43 -4.66 21.43
N TYR A 212 8.52 -4.62 20.65
CA TYR A 212 9.05 -3.39 20.09
C TYR A 212 8.29 -2.93 18.83
N GLY A 213 7.40 -3.74 18.26
CA GLY A 213 6.58 -3.37 17.08
C GLY A 213 5.12 -3.02 17.39
N GLY A 214 4.69 -3.12 18.65
CA GLY A 214 3.26 -3.12 18.99
C GLY A 214 2.50 -1.82 18.67
N HIS A 215 3.18 -0.69 18.48
CA HIS A 215 2.53 0.56 18.09
C HIS A 215 2.24 0.60 16.60
N ILE A 216 3.25 0.35 15.77
CA ILE A 216 3.06 0.30 14.32
C ILE A 216 2.18 -0.88 13.88
N GLU A 217 2.30 -2.05 14.51
CA GLU A 217 1.42 -3.19 14.23
C GLU A 217 -0.06 -2.86 14.52
N ARG A 218 -0.33 -2.11 15.60
CA ARG A 218 -1.68 -1.67 15.95
C ARG A 218 -2.21 -0.59 15.01
N LEU A 219 -1.35 0.34 14.59
CA LEU A 219 -1.70 1.32 13.56
C LEU A 219 -2.07 0.60 12.27
N ILE A 220 -1.21 -0.31 11.79
CA ILE A 220 -1.45 -1.09 10.58
C ILE A 220 -2.76 -1.85 10.68
N GLY A 221 -3.03 -2.54 11.79
CA GLY A 221 -4.31 -3.23 12.01
C GLY A 221 -5.51 -2.28 11.98
N THR A 222 -5.37 -1.06 12.51
CA THR A 222 -6.43 -0.03 12.46
C THR A 222 -6.68 0.43 11.03
N MET A 223 -5.61 0.69 10.27
CA MET A 223 -5.71 1.11 8.86
C MET A 223 -6.30 0.00 7.99
N MET A 224 -5.85 -1.26 8.17
CA MET A 224 -6.41 -2.39 7.42
C MET A 224 -7.87 -2.65 7.77
N GLY A 225 -8.25 -2.48 9.03
CA GLY A 225 -9.67 -2.52 9.44
C GLY A 225 -10.54 -1.51 8.70
N ALA A 226 -10.05 -0.30 8.46
CA ALA A 226 -10.74 0.69 7.65
C ALA A 226 -10.73 0.32 6.15
N VAL A 227 -9.61 -0.19 5.64
CA VAL A 227 -9.48 -0.64 4.24
C VAL A 227 -10.42 -1.79 3.91
N HIS A 228 -10.75 -2.67 4.86
CA HIS A 228 -11.73 -3.75 4.66
C HIS A 228 -13.16 -3.26 4.37
N LEU A 229 -13.46 -1.97 4.55
CA LEU A 229 -14.74 -1.38 4.17
C LEU A 229 -14.77 -0.93 2.71
N LEU A 230 -13.63 -0.97 2.01
CA LEU A 230 -13.53 -0.56 0.61
C LEU A 230 -13.94 -1.70 -0.34
N PRO A 231 -14.57 -1.38 -1.49
CA PRO A 231 -14.75 -2.33 -2.57
C PRO A 231 -13.40 -2.83 -3.09
N GLY A 232 -13.30 -4.14 -3.32
CA GLY A 232 -12.05 -4.80 -3.71
C GLY A 232 -11.09 -5.09 -2.56
N SER A 233 -11.57 -5.04 -1.32
CA SER A 233 -10.79 -5.41 -0.14
C SER A 233 -10.63 -6.93 0.00
N HIS A 234 -9.50 -7.34 0.58
CA HIS A 234 -9.18 -8.74 0.86
C HIS A 234 -9.40 -9.01 2.34
N PHE A 235 -10.26 -9.97 2.68
CA PHE A 235 -10.40 -10.43 4.06
C PHE A 235 -9.31 -11.45 4.40
N SER A 236 -8.76 -11.34 5.61
CA SER A 236 -7.70 -12.24 6.10
C SER A 236 -8.20 -13.67 6.38
N ASN A 237 -9.52 -13.88 6.42
CA ASN A 237 -10.14 -15.15 6.77
C ASN A 237 -10.92 -15.74 5.58
N ILE A 238 -10.64 -17.00 5.22
CA ILE A 238 -11.30 -17.71 4.10
C ILE A 238 -12.84 -17.76 4.29
N PHE A 239 -13.31 -17.76 5.54
CA PHE A 239 -14.75 -17.77 5.87
C PHE A 239 -15.43 -16.40 5.75
N GLU A 240 -14.68 -15.30 5.86
CA GLU A 240 -15.19 -13.93 5.63
C GLU A 240 -15.21 -13.58 4.14
N ARG A 241 -14.44 -14.34 3.33
CA ARG A 241 -14.31 -14.13 1.89
C ARG A 241 -15.61 -14.42 1.11
N GLY A 242 -16.49 -15.27 1.62
CA GLY A 242 -17.73 -15.66 0.92
C GLY A 242 -17.50 -15.97 -0.57
N ASP A 243 -18.39 -15.45 -1.42
CA ASP A 243 -18.30 -15.47 -2.90
C ASP A 243 -17.76 -14.14 -3.48
N LEU A 244 -17.22 -13.24 -2.66
CA LEU A 244 -16.78 -11.91 -3.09
C LEU A 244 -15.43 -12.01 -3.83
N ASP A 245 -15.42 -11.59 -5.09
CA ASP A 245 -14.21 -11.46 -5.89
C ASP A 245 -13.63 -10.06 -5.73
N ALA A 246 -12.62 -9.95 -4.86
CA ALA A 246 -11.94 -8.69 -4.57
C ALA A 246 -11.27 -8.05 -5.81
N GLU A 247 -10.94 -8.82 -6.85
CA GLU A 247 -10.44 -8.24 -8.09
C GLU A 247 -11.59 -7.70 -8.94
N ALA A 248 -12.73 -8.38 -8.99
CA ALA A 248 -13.91 -7.90 -9.72
C ALA A 248 -14.52 -6.62 -9.10
N GLU A 249 -14.43 -6.47 -7.77
CA GLU A 249 -14.94 -5.31 -7.03
C GLU A 249 -13.93 -4.17 -6.88
N ALA A 250 -12.69 -4.34 -7.35
CA ALA A 250 -11.67 -3.30 -7.25
C ALA A 250 -12.07 -2.06 -8.07
N VAL A 251 -12.17 -0.91 -7.41
CA VAL A 251 -12.56 0.36 -8.05
C VAL A 251 -11.50 1.45 -7.94
N MET A 252 -10.67 1.38 -6.90
CA MET A 252 -9.76 2.47 -6.55
C MET A 252 -8.43 2.37 -7.29
N THR A 253 -7.99 3.47 -7.90
CA THR A 253 -6.60 3.61 -8.37
C THR A 253 -5.64 3.77 -7.20
N LEU A 254 -4.35 3.57 -7.45
CA LEU A 254 -3.31 3.83 -6.44
C LEU A 254 -3.37 5.27 -5.88
N ARG A 255 -3.66 6.26 -6.76
CA ARG A 255 -3.80 7.66 -6.37
C ARG A 255 -5.05 7.91 -5.53
N GLU A 256 -6.19 7.31 -5.91
CA GLU A 256 -7.42 7.41 -5.13
C GLU A 256 -7.25 6.77 -3.74
N LEU A 257 -6.57 5.62 -3.65
CA LEU A 257 -6.25 4.98 -2.38
C LEU A 257 -5.29 5.81 -1.51
N GLU A 258 -4.30 6.47 -2.12
CA GLU A 258 -3.40 7.42 -1.44
C GLU A 258 -4.18 8.56 -0.77
N VAL A 259 -5.13 9.17 -1.50
CA VAL A 259 -5.98 10.24 -0.97
C VAL A 259 -6.89 9.71 0.14
N TRP A 260 -7.52 8.56 -0.07
CA TRP A 260 -8.39 7.95 0.92
C TRP A 260 -7.66 7.62 2.23
N LEU A 261 -6.46 7.03 2.15
CA LEU A 261 -5.64 6.74 3.33
C LEU A 261 -5.27 8.02 4.07
N ALA A 262 -4.91 9.08 3.36
CA ALA A 262 -4.62 10.37 3.98
C ALA A 262 -5.85 10.97 4.69
N LEU A 263 -7.05 10.86 4.12
CA LEU A 263 -8.30 11.27 4.75
C LEU A 263 -8.62 10.42 5.99
N GLU A 264 -8.44 9.11 5.93
CA GLU A 264 -8.63 8.22 7.09
C GLU A 264 -7.62 8.55 8.21
N ILE A 265 -6.36 8.83 7.85
CA ILE A 265 -5.32 9.19 8.82
C ILE A 265 -5.64 10.54 9.48
N THR A 266 -5.84 11.60 8.68
CA THR A 266 -5.97 12.97 9.19
C THR A 266 -7.35 13.28 9.74
N GLY A 267 -8.41 12.79 9.10
CA GLY A 267 -9.80 13.07 9.46
C GLY A 267 -10.37 12.14 10.52
N SER A 268 -9.97 10.87 10.53
CA SER A 268 -10.52 9.85 11.46
C SER A 268 -9.53 9.45 12.54
N TYR A 269 -8.31 9.03 12.19
CA TYR A 269 -7.37 8.47 13.16
C TYR A 269 -6.75 9.52 14.08
N HIS A 270 -6.19 10.60 13.53
CA HIS A 270 -5.54 11.67 14.30
C HIS A 270 -6.51 12.42 15.22
N ALA A 271 -7.78 12.52 14.84
CA ALA A 271 -8.83 13.22 15.58
C ALA A 271 -9.61 12.32 16.56
N ARG A 272 -9.42 11.00 16.53
CA ARG A 272 -10.12 10.06 17.40
C ARG A 272 -9.40 9.88 18.72
N ALA A 273 -10.15 9.88 19.81
CA ALA A 273 -9.61 9.64 21.14
C ALA A 273 -8.90 8.28 21.20
N HIS A 274 -7.63 8.30 21.60
CA HIS A 274 -6.79 7.11 21.68
C HIS A 274 -6.74 6.63 23.13
N ARG A 275 -7.22 5.41 23.39
CA ARG A 275 -7.37 4.85 24.75
C ARG A 275 -6.13 4.94 25.64
N MET A 276 -4.92 4.82 25.08
CA MET A 276 -3.68 4.90 25.87
C MET A 276 -3.20 6.34 26.13
N LEU A 277 -3.71 7.33 25.39
CA LEU A 277 -3.37 8.74 25.55
C LEU A 277 -4.43 9.50 26.37
N ASP A 278 -5.63 8.92 26.50
CA ASP A 278 -6.83 9.57 27.05
C ASP A 278 -7.22 10.88 26.33
N THR A 279 -6.68 11.08 25.12
CA THR A 279 -6.94 12.22 24.25
C THR A 279 -6.63 11.83 22.78
N THR A 280 -6.72 12.78 21.85
CA THR A 280 -6.47 12.57 20.43
C THR A 280 -4.97 12.66 20.11
N PRO A 281 -4.44 11.84 19.16
CA PRO A 281 -3.06 11.95 18.72
C PRO A 281 -2.64 13.37 18.31
N ILE A 282 -3.52 14.09 17.60
CA ILE A 282 -3.23 15.46 17.17
C ILE A 282 -3.10 16.44 18.33
N ALA A 283 -3.86 16.27 19.40
CA ALA A 283 -3.76 17.11 20.60
C ALA A 283 -2.45 16.87 21.36
N VAL A 284 -2.02 15.61 21.50
CA VAL A 284 -0.72 15.30 22.13
C VAL A 284 0.44 15.87 21.31
N TRP A 285 0.35 15.77 19.97
CA TRP A 285 1.34 16.38 19.10
C TRP A 285 1.40 17.91 19.25
N ALA A 286 0.24 18.58 19.20
CA ALA A 286 0.17 20.02 19.35
C ALA A 286 0.70 20.50 20.71
N ALA A 287 0.46 19.76 21.79
CA ALA A 287 0.98 20.09 23.11
C ALA A 287 2.50 19.87 23.23
N GLY A 288 3.03 18.79 22.64
CA GLY A 288 4.44 18.43 22.80
C GLY A 288 5.39 19.11 21.82
N VAL A 289 4.91 19.63 20.68
CA VAL A 289 5.77 20.17 19.63
C VAL A 289 6.52 21.44 20.06
N ASP A 290 5.87 22.28 20.86
CA ASP A 290 6.42 23.55 21.33
C ASP A 290 7.54 23.35 22.37
N GLU A 291 7.55 22.21 23.06
CA GLU A 291 8.54 21.90 24.09
C GLU A 291 9.89 21.43 23.52
N VAL A 292 9.90 20.85 22.32
CA VAL A 292 11.05 20.05 21.82
C VAL A 292 11.92 20.81 20.81
N ALA A 293 11.44 21.93 20.26
CA ALA A 293 12.06 22.65 19.14
C ALA A 293 12.42 21.69 17.97
N LEU A 294 11.45 21.47 17.08
CA LEU A 294 11.57 20.51 15.98
C LEU A 294 12.86 20.69 15.16
N ARG A 295 13.62 19.59 15.00
CA ARG A 295 14.74 19.53 14.06
C ARG A 295 14.19 19.40 12.64
N MET A 296 14.54 20.33 11.76
CA MET A 296 14.11 20.32 10.36
C MET A 296 15.32 20.18 9.44
N PRO A 297 15.19 19.50 8.28
CA PRO A 297 16.23 19.53 7.26
C PRO A 297 16.32 20.94 6.67
N ALA A 298 17.53 21.37 6.30
CA ALA A 298 17.74 22.65 5.62
C ALA A 298 17.07 22.67 4.24
N ASP A 299 17.14 21.55 3.53
CA ASP A 299 16.45 21.34 2.26
C ASP A 299 15.78 19.95 2.24
N PRO A 300 14.43 19.87 2.17
CA PRO A 300 13.72 18.60 2.01
C PRO A 300 14.10 17.81 0.76
N ARG A 301 14.53 18.46 -0.33
CA ARG A 301 14.98 17.78 -1.55
C ARG A 301 16.31 17.07 -1.30
N GLN A 302 17.28 17.77 -0.70
CA GLN A 302 18.54 17.17 -0.26
C GLN A 302 18.29 15.99 0.68
N PHE A 303 17.42 16.16 1.68
CA PHE A 303 17.05 15.10 2.62
C PHE A 303 16.56 13.85 1.88
N MET A 304 15.63 14.00 0.94
CA MET A 304 15.15 12.87 0.13
C MET A 304 16.29 12.19 -0.64
N VAL A 305 17.15 12.97 -1.31
CA VAL A 305 18.27 12.46 -2.13
C VAL A 305 19.27 11.67 -1.28
N ASP A 306 19.54 12.10 -0.05
CA ASP A 306 20.47 11.41 0.85
C ASP A 306 20.00 10.00 1.22
N PHE A 307 18.69 9.77 1.29
CA PHE A 307 18.13 8.44 1.56
C PHE A 307 17.95 7.56 0.31
N LEU A 308 18.18 8.09 -0.90
CA LEU A 308 18.09 7.30 -2.14
C LEU A 308 19.18 6.22 -2.23
N PRO A 309 18.94 5.14 -3.03
CA PRO A 309 19.97 4.19 -3.42
C PRO A 309 21.22 4.86 -3.98
N SER A 310 22.39 4.30 -3.65
CA SER A 310 23.67 4.93 -3.97
C SER A 310 24.66 3.99 -4.64
N GLU A 311 25.48 4.52 -5.54
CA GLU A 311 26.54 3.82 -6.25
C GLU A 311 27.79 4.69 -6.30
N GLN A 312 28.97 4.13 -6.03
CA GLN A 312 30.23 4.87 -6.16
C GLN A 312 30.77 4.75 -7.58
N ARG A 313 31.05 5.87 -8.24
CA ARG A 313 31.62 5.91 -9.59
C ARG A 313 32.75 6.93 -9.69
N VAL A 314 33.71 6.66 -10.57
CA VAL A 314 34.77 7.60 -10.91
C VAL A 314 34.26 8.52 -12.02
N LEU A 315 34.50 9.82 -11.87
CA LEU A 315 34.22 10.80 -12.93
C LEU A 315 35.26 10.63 -14.04
N GLN A 316 34.80 10.23 -15.22
CA GLN A 316 35.65 10.10 -16.42
C GLN A 316 35.64 11.40 -17.22
N ARG A 317 36.52 11.51 -18.21
CA ARG A 317 36.63 12.71 -19.06
C ARG A 317 35.36 13.00 -19.85
N ASP A 318 34.60 11.96 -20.17
CA ASP A 318 33.36 12.00 -20.93
C ASP A 318 32.09 11.97 -20.06
N GLY A 319 32.24 11.89 -18.72
CA GLY A 319 31.15 11.99 -17.76
C GLY A 319 31.11 10.86 -16.73
N LEU A 320 29.95 10.72 -16.08
CA LEU A 320 29.68 9.66 -15.10
C LEU A 320 28.91 8.53 -15.77
N HIS A 321 29.36 7.29 -15.57
CA HIS A 321 28.69 6.12 -16.13
C HIS A 321 27.94 5.36 -15.04
N LEU A 322 26.62 5.27 -15.21
CA LEU A 322 25.75 4.50 -14.32
C LEU A 322 24.72 3.73 -15.15
N PHE A 323 24.60 2.43 -14.90
CA PHE A 323 23.68 1.55 -15.65
C PHE A 323 23.84 1.64 -17.18
N HIS A 324 25.08 1.72 -17.68
CA HIS A 324 25.35 1.87 -19.12
C HIS A 324 24.79 3.15 -19.76
N ILE A 325 24.42 4.13 -18.95
CA ILE A 325 24.00 5.46 -19.38
C ILE A 325 25.10 6.43 -18.95
N ARG A 326 25.49 7.31 -19.87
CA ARG A 326 26.45 8.36 -19.61
C ARG A 326 25.72 9.62 -19.15
N TYR A 327 26.15 10.17 -18.01
CA TYR A 327 25.57 11.36 -17.41
C TYR A 327 26.54 12.53 -17.42
N TRP A 328 26.01 13.73 -17.65
CA TRP A 328 26.75 14.98 -17.67
C TRP A 328 25.96 16.12 -17.01
N SER A 329 26.72 17.04 -16.40
CA SER A 329 26.30 18.41 -16.08
C SER A 329 27.54 19.30 -16.18
N ASP A 330 27.37 20.58 -16.51
CA ASP A 330 28.52 21.47 -16.68
C ASP A 330 29.27 21.73 -15.37
N GLU A 331 28.58 21.62 -14.23
CA GLU A 331 29.16 21.71 -12.89
C GLU A 331 30.16 20.58 -12.61
N LEU A 332 30.04 19.43 -13.28
CA LEU A 332 31.01 18.33 -13.15
C LEU A 332 32.42 18.72 -13.61
N ARG A 333 32.56 19.76 -14.44
CA ARG A 333 33.87 20.28 -14.88
C ARG A 333 34.75 20.71 -13.70
N TRP A 334 34.14 21.23 -12.62
CA TRP A 334 34.85 21.64 -11.41
C TRP A 334 35.38 20.45 -10.59
N LEU A 335 34.84 19.25 -10.84
CA LEU A 335 35.23 18.01 -10.18
C LEU A 335 36.29 17.21 -10.97
N MET A 336 36.59 17.63 -12.21
CA MET A 336 37.55 16.98 -13.10
C MET A 336 39.01 17.16 -12.62
N GLY A 337 39.92 16.33 -13.12
CA GLY A 337 41.35 16.36 -12.76
C GLY A 337 41.71 15.58 -11.48
N ARG A 338 40.72 14.96 -10.82
CA ARG A 338 40.92 14.05 -9.68
C ARG A 338 40.72 12.60 -10.13
N GLU A 339 41.60 12.10 -11.01
CA GLU A 339 41.41 10.87 -11.81
C GLU A 339 41.15 9.57 -11.02
N SER A 340 41.38 9.55 -9.70
CA SER A 340 41.10 8.39 -8.83
C SER A 340 39.95 8.60 -7.83
N ARG A 341 39.35 9.80 -7.76
CA ARG A 341 38.28 10.09 -6.79
C ARG A 341 36.98 9.42 -7.22
N LYS A 342 36.43 8.61 -6.32
CA LYS A 342 35.06 8.09 -6.46
C LYS A 342 34.08 9.09 -5.85
N TYR A 343 33.03 9.40 -6.59
CA TYR A 343 31.89 10.19 -6.14
C TYR A 343 30.73 9.27 -5.81
N MET A 344 29.96 9.63 -4.79
CA MET A 344 28.73 8.93 -4.44
C MET A 344 27.61 9.45 -5.33
N LEU A 345 27.03 8.56 -6.13
CA LEU A 345 25.90 8.87 -6.99
C LEU A 345 24.62 8.34 -6.35
N LYS A 346 23.63 9.20 -6.20
CA LYS A 346 22.27 8.86 -5.81
C LYS A 346 21.38 8.81 -7.04
N TYR A 347 20.41 7.91 -7.07
CA TYR A 347 19.46 7.78 -8.18
C TYR A 347 18.10 7.33 -7.67
N ASP A 348 17.03 7.75 -8.35
CA ASP A 348 15.68 7.22 -8.13
C ASP A 348 15.44 6.03 -9.09
N PRO A 349 15.25 4.79 -8.59
CA PRO A 349 14.94 3.65 -9.44
C PRO A 349 13.71 3.82 -10.34
N ARG A 350 12.80 4.76 -10.03
CA ARG A 350 11.61 5.07 -10.83
C ARG A 350 11.90 6.06 -11.96
N ASP A 351 13.02 6.77 -11.90
CA ASP A 351 13.36 7.81 -12.88
C ASP A 351 14.88 7.95 -13.02
N LEU A 352 15.43 7.31 -14.05
CA LEU A 352 16.84 7.42 -14.42
C LEU A 352 17.13 8.62 -15.34
N SER A 353 16.18 9.54 -15.56
CA SER A 353 16.46 10.77 -16.34
C SER A 353 17.39 11.74 -15.62
N ARG A 354 17.68 11.49 -14.34
CA ARG A 354 18.58 12.28 -13.53
C ARG A 354 19.29 11.42 -12.50
N ILE A 355 20.52 11.79 -12.18
CA ILE A 355 21.26 11.30 -11.02
C ILE A 355 21.73 12.50 -10.20
N PHE A 356 22.03 12.26 -8.93
CA PHE A 356 22.54 13.28 -8.04
C PHE A 356 23.94 12.89 -7.58
N VAL A 357 24.91 13.77 -7.81
CA VAL A 357 26.30 13.60 -7.38
C VAL A 357 26.45 14.28 -6.04
N LEU A 358 26.77 13.53 -4.99
CA LEU A 358 27.06 14.12 -3.68
C LEU A 358 28.47 14.71 -3.69
N THR A 359 28.57 15.98 -3.31
CA THR A 359 29.82 16.72 -3.15
C THR A 359 29.89 17.37 -1.76
N GLU A 360 31.04 17.94 -1.42
CA GLU A 360 31.21 18.71 -0.16
C GLU A 360 30.35 19.98 -0.15
N ASP A 361 30.07 20.55 -1.33
CA ASP A 361 29.32 21.80 -1.50
C ASP A 361 27.80 21.57 -1.74
N GLY A 362 27.34 20.31 -1.71
CA GLY A 362 25.94 19.93 -1.92
C GLY A 362 25.74 18.93 -3.06
N ILE A 363 24.54 18.91 -3.64
CA ILE A 363 24.16 18.03 -4.76
C ILE A 363 24.34 18.70 -6.11
N ILE A 364 24.96 17.96 -7.04
CA ILE A 364 24.97 18.31 -8.46
C ILE A 364 24.03 17.37 -9.20
N GLU A 365 23.10 17.92 -9.96
CA GLU A 365 22.18 17.14 -10.79
C GLU A 365 22.79 16.90 -12.17
N ALA A 366 22.96 15.63 -12.54
CA ALA A 366 23.42 15.24 -13.87
C ALA A 366 22.32 14.50 -14.63
N ARG A 367 22.21 14.79 -15.93
CA ARG A 367 21.26 14.17 -16.86
C ARG A 367 21.99 13.28 -17.84
N PRO A 368 21.30 12.35 -18.54
CA PRO A 368 21.90 11.67 -19.69
C PRO A 368 22.58 12.68 -20.62
N ALA A 369 23.82 12.39 -21.00
CA ALA A 369 24.63 13.29 -21.83
C ALA A 369 23.99 13.49 -23.21
N ASP A 370 23.28 12.47 -23.70
CA ASP A 370 22.35 12.60 -24.82
C ASP A 370 20.98 13.06 -24.28
N LEU A 371 20.65 14.33 -24.54
CA LEU A 371 19.42 14.95 -24.06
C LEU A 371 18.16 14.44 -24.78
N THR A 372 18.31 13.66 -25.86
CA THR A 372 17.18 13.04 -26.57
C THR A 372 16.64 11.82 -25.83
N ARG A 373 17.39 11.30 -24.84
CA ARG A 373 17.01 10.10 -24.09
C ARG A 373 15.74 10.34 -23.26
N PRO A 374 14.70 9.50 -23.42
CA PRO A 374 13.49 9.60 -22.62
C PRO A 374 13.75 9.17 -21.17
N ALA A 375 12.87 9.57 -20.27
CA ALA A 375 12.87 9.02 -18.92
C ALA A 375 12.55 7.51 -18.95
N ILE A 376 13.37 6.73 -18.25
CA ILE A 376 13.19 5.28 -18.08
C ILE A 376 13.34 4.91 -16.61
N THR A 377 12.67 3.84 -16.22
CA THR A 377 12.84 3.22 -14.90
C THR A 377 14.04 2.28 -14.89
N LEU A 378 14.59 2.00 -13.71
CA LEU A 378 15.61 0.95 -13.54
C LEU A 378 15.06 -0.43 -13.88
N TRP A 379 13.76 -0.65 -13.71
CA TRP A 379 13.09 -1.89 -14.09
C TRP A 379 13.12 -2.09 -15.61
N GLU A 380 12.71 -1.09 -16.38
CA GLU A 380 12.75 -1.13 -17.86
C GLU A 380 14.18 -1.36 -18.36
N HIS A 381 15.14 -0.64 -17.80
CA HIS A 381 16.55 -0.84 -18.10
C HIS A 381 17.00 -2.30 -17.83
N ARG A 382 16.63 -2.88 -16.67
CA ARG A 382 16.98 -4.27 -16.33
C ARG A 382 16.29 -5.28 -17.24
N ALA A 383 15.03 -5.03 -17.61
CA ALA A 383 14.25 -5.86 -18.52
C ALA A 383 14.86 -5.88 -19.92
N ALA A 384 15.17 -4.70 -20.48
CA ALA A 384 15.87 -4.55 -21.76
C ALA A 384 17.23 -5.26 -21.73
N ARG A 385 18.03 -5.07 -20.67
CA ARG A 385 19.31 -5.78 -20.53
C ARG A 385 19.16 -7.30 -20.48
N ARG A 386 18.11 -7.81 -19.86
CA ARG A 386 17.84 -9.26 -19.82
C ARG A 386 17.50 -9.78 -21.22
N ALA A 387 16.59 -9.10 -21.92
CA ALA A 387 16.20 -9.45 -23.29
C ALA A 387 17.40 -9.43 -24.25
N LEU A 388 18.29 -8.43 -24.13
CA LEU A 388 19.51 -8.34 -24.96
C LEU A 388 20.50 -9.48 -24.70
N ARG A 389 20.67 -9.89 -23.43
CA ARG A 389 21.52 -11.05 -23.09
C ARG A 389 20.92 -12.35 -23.62
N GLU A 390 19.61 -12.53 -23.50
CA GLU A 390 18.89 -13.70 -24.04
C GLU A 390 18.99 -13.77 -25.57
N ALA A 391 19.02 -12.62 -26.25
CA ALA A 391 19.29 -12.52 -27.68
C ALA A 391 20.77 -12.71 -28.07
N GLY A 392 21.64 -13.08 -27.14
CA GLY A 392 23.06 -13.35 -27.38
C GLY A 392 23.94 -12.11 -27.58
N ARG A 393 23.44 -10.90 -27.24
CA ARG A 393 24.21 -9.65 -27.39
C ARG A 393 25.02 -9.37 -26.12
N CYS A 394 26.34 -9.52 -26.21
CA CYS A 394 27.27 -9.30 -25.09
C CYS A 394 27.76 -7.85 -24.98
N ALA A 395 27.90 -7.14 -26.10
CA ALA A 395 28.18 -5.71 -26.13
C ALA A 395 26.85 -4.95 -26.04
N VAL A 396 26.58 -4.40 -24.86
CA VAL A 396 25.38 -3.61 -24.59
C VAL A 396 25.82 -2.15 -24.44
N ASP A 397 25.45 -1.32 -25.41
CA ASP A 397 25.64 0.13 -25.35
C ASP A 397 24.34 0.86 -24.98
N GLU A 398 24.45 2.17 -24.75
CA GLU A 398 23.34 3.03 -24.35
C GLU A 398 22.21 3.03 -25.40
N GLU A 399 22.57 3.23 -26.68
CA GLU A 399 21.62 3.29 -27.79
C GLU A 399 20.78 2.01 -27.92
N LEU A 400 21.43 0.85 -27.82
CA LEU A 400 20.75 -0.44 -27.90
C LEU A 400 19.79 -0.65 -26.74
N ILE A 401 20.13 -0.16 -25.53
CA ILE A 401 19.21 -0.23 -24.38
C ILE A 401 17.98 0.64 -24.64
N PHE A 402 18.16 1.90 -25.00
CA PHE A 402 17.04 2.83 -25.18
C PHE A 402 16.14 2.41 -26.34
N SER A 403 16.71 2.02 -27.48
CA SER A 403 15.93 1.52 -28.62
C SER A 403 15.14 0.25 -28.27
N THR A 404 15.72 -0.66 -27.47
CA THR A 404 15.01 -1.85 -26.97
C THR A 404 13.84 -1.46 -26.05
N ILE A 405 14.03 -0.52 -25.14
CA ILE A 405 12.97 -0.04 -24.24
C ILE A 405 11.85 0.61 -25.05
N LEU A 406 12.17 1.47 -26.02
CA LEU A 406 11.20 2.11 -26.88
C LEU A 406 10.40 1.09 -27.69
N ALA A 407 11.06 0.10 -28.29
CA ALA A 407 10.38 -0.99 -29.01
C ALA A 407 9.47 -1.82 -28.08
N GLN A 408 9.90 -2.09 -26.84
CA GLN A 408 9.08 -2.78 -25.85
C GLN A 408 7.85 -1.95 -25.44
N ARG A 409 8.00 -0.64 -25.24
CA ARG A 409 6.88 0.28 -24.97
C ARG A 409 5.88 0.31 -26.13
N ASP A 410 6.37 0.47 -27.36
CA ASP A 410 5.51 0.47 -28.56
C ASP A 410 4.72 -0.85 -28.71
N LEU A 411 5.34 -1.98 -28.37
CA LEU A 411 4.68 -3.29 -28.37
C LEU A 411 3.57 -3.35 -27.31
N VAL A 412 3.83 -2.88 -26.09
CA VAL A 412 2.82 -2.81 -25.02
C VAL A 412 1.68 -1.87 -25.41
N ASP A 413 2.00 -0.66 -25.88
CA ASP A 413 1.02 0.36 -26.27
C ASP A 413 0.15 -0.09 -27.46
N SER A 414 0.73 -0.80 -28.42
CA SER A 414 -0.02 -1.37 -29.54
C SER A 414 -0.93 -2.51 -29.09
N ALA A 415 -0.45 -3.41 -28.22
CA ALA A 415 -1.26 -4.48 -27.62
C ALA A 415 -2.42 -3.91 -26.79
N GLU A 416 -2.18 -2.83 -26.03
CA GLU A 416 -3.23 -2.13 -25.29
C GLU A 416 -4.27 -1.52 -26.22
N ARG A 417 -3.85 -0.82 -27.28
CA ARG A 417 -4.75 -0.21 -28.27
C ARG A 417 -5.61 -1.24 -28.96
N GLN A 418 -5.03 -2.36 -29.37
CA GLN A 418 -5.77 -3.49 -29.95
C GLN A 418 -6.80 -4.05 -28.96
N THR A 419 -6.40 -4.24 -27.70
CA THR A 419 -7.31 -4.72 -26.65
C THR A 419 -8.45 -3.73 -26.40
N LYS A 420 -8.17 -2.42 -26.35
CA LYS A 420 -9.17 -1.35 -26.22
C LYS A 420 -10.15 -1.34 -27.41
N ALA A 421 -9.64 -1.48 -28.64
CA ALA A 421 -10.45 -1.55 -29.85
C ALA A 421 -11.35 -2.80 -29.87
N MET A 422 -10.82 -3.97 -29.52
CA MET A 422 -11.58 -5.22 -29.37
C MET A 422 -12.69 -5.08 -28.34
N ARG A 423 -12.41 -4.50 -27.17
CA ARG A 423 -13.44 -4.27 -26.13
C ARG A 423 -14.52 -3.31 -26.60
N ARG A 424 -14.16 -2.21 -27.28
CA ARG A 424 -15.14 -1.28 -27.85
C ARG A 424 -16.05 -1.98 -28.86
N HIS A 425 -15.47 -2.86 -29.68
CA HIS A 425 -16.23 -3.65 -30.63
C HIS A 425 -17.15 -4.68 -29.95
N GLN A 426 -16.67 -5.37 -28.90
CA GLN A 426 -17.50 -6.28 -28.10
C GLN A 426 -18.64 -5.54 -27.38
N ALA A 427 -18.39 -4.39 -26.77
CA ALA A 427 -19.42 -3.56 -26.13
C ALA A 427 -20.48 -3.06 -27.13
N ARG A 428 -20.05 -2.67 -28.34
CA ARG A 428 -21.00 -2.34 -29.43
C ARG A 428 -21.86 -3.55 -29.81
N ARG A 429 -21.29 -4.75 -29.82
CA ARG A 429 -22.02 -6.00 -30.13
C ARG A 429 -22.95 -6.45 -29.01
N SER A 430 -22.64 -6.21 -27.74
CA SER A 430 -23.55 -6.53 -26.64
C SER A 430 -24.83 -5.69 -26.63
N HIS A 431 -24.84 -4.51 -27.26
CA HIS A 431 -26.05 -3.72 -27.47
C HIS A 431 -26.94 -4.22 -28.63
N LEU A 432 -26.50 -5.24 -29.39
CA LEU A 432 -27.27 -5.83 -30.48
C LEU A 432 -28.13 -7.02 -30.04
N GLU A 433 -28.15 -7.36 -28.74
CA GLU A 433 -29.21 -8.19 -28.17
C GLU A 433 -30.56 -7.48 -28.41
N PRO A 434 -31.58 -8.13 -29.01
CA PRO A 434 -32.83 -7.48 -29.36
C PRO A 434 -33.60 -7.10 -28.10
N GLY A 435 -33.34 -5.89 -27.58
CA GLY A 435 -34.21 -5.26 -26.61
C GLY A 435 -35.57 -4.94 -27.24
N PRO A 436 -36.66 -4.90 -26.46
CA PRO A 436 -37.93 -4.40 -26.98
C PRO A 436 -37.70 -3.00 -27.56
N MET A 437 -38.21 -2.78 -28.77
CA MET A 437 -38.16 -1.49 -29.44
C MET A 437 -38.62 -0.42 -28.46
N ILE A 438 -37.88 0.68 -28.32
CA ILE A 438 -38.31 1.79 -27.46
C ILE A 438 -39.68 2.22 -27.96
N ASP A 439 -40.72 2.00 -27.16
CA ASP A 439 -42.08 2.36 -27.49
C ASP A 439 -42.20 3.88 -27.40
N VAL A 440 -42.08 4.54 -28.56
CA VAL A 440 -42.21 5.98 -28.71
C VAL A 440 -43.67 6.39 -28.93
N THR A 441 -44.61 5.44 -28.84
CA THR A 441 -46.03 5.73 -29.01
C THR A 441 -46.51 6.54 -27.80
N PRO A 442 -47.06 7.76 -27.99
CA PRO A 442 -47.64 8.52 -26.89
C PRO A 442 -48.72 7.66 -26.22
N GLY A 443 -48.64 7.52 -24.89
CA GLY A 443 -49.61 6.76 -24.13
C GLY A 443 -51.03 7.23 -24.45
N SER A 444 -51.91 6.27 -24.76
CA SER A 444 -53.33 6.52 -24.99
C SER A 444 -53.98 7.02 -23.70
N GLU A 445 -53.91 8.31 -23.41
CA GLU A 445 -54.90 8.95 -22.54
C GLU A 445 -56.25 8.91 -23.26
N ALA A 446 -57.26 8.42 -22.53
CA ALA A 446 -58.64 8.40 -22.99
C ALA A 446 -59.07 9.81 -23.45
N PRO A 447 -59.89 9.93 -24.52
CA PRO A 447 -60.17 11.23 -25.13
C PRO A 447 -60.91 12.13 -24.14
N GLU A 448 -60.24 13.18 -23.67
CA GLU A 448 -60.91 14.30 -23.02
C GLU A 448 -61.79 14.97 -24.07
N ALA A 449 -63.09 15.10 -23.78
CA ALA A 449 -64.09 15.57 -24.73
C ALA A 449 -63.73 16.97 -25.25
N LEU A 450 -63.53 17.08 -26.57
CA LEU A 450 -63.27 18.36 -27.24
C LEU A 450 -64.42 19.34 -27.00
N PRO A 451 -64.15 20.61 -26.61
CA PRO A 451 -65.17 21.65 -26.59
C PRO A 451 -65.63 21.96 -28.02
N THR A 452 -66.94 22.19 -28.17
CA THR A 452 -67.62 22.52 -29.43
C THR A 452 -66.96 23.69 -30.18
N PRO A 453 -66.83 23.62 -31.52
CA PRO A 453 -66.08 24.61 -32.28
C PRO A 453 -66.86 25.93 -32.44
N GLU A 454 -66.26 27.04 -32.00
CA GLU A 454 -66.64 28.37 -32.47
C GLU A 454 -66.14 28.56 -33.91
N LYS A 455 -67.04 28.99 -34.80
CA LYS A 455 -66.71 29.38 -36.18
C LYS A 455 -65.83 30.63 -36.17
N LYS A 456 -64.52 30.47 -36.38
CA LYS A 456 -63.63 31.54 -36.84
C LYS A 456 -62.88 31.08 -38.10
N ALA A 457 -62.78 31.99 -39.06
CA ALA A 457 -62.29 31.77 -40.41
C ALA A 457 -60.83 31.26 -40.45
N ASN A 458 -60.56 30.36 -41.39
CA ASN A 458 -59.26 29.75 -41.67
C ASN A 458 -58.18 30.79 -42.02
N ALA A 459 -57.15 30.92 -41.19
CA ALA A 459 -55.96 31.73 -41.45
C ALA A 459 -54.73 30.90 -41.88
N LEU A 460 -54.91 29.60 -42.19
CA LEU A 460 -53.82 28.68 -42.60
C LEU A 460 -53.75 28.42 -44.11
N LEU A 461 -54.60 29.06 -44.92
CA LEU A 461 -54.52 28.99 -46.38
C LEU A 461 -53.49 29.96 -46.99
N ASP A 462 -52.91 30.87 -46.18
CA ASP A 462 -52.00 31.93 -46.66
C ASP A 462 -50.56 31.81 -46.10
N HIS A 463 -50.11 30.60 -45.72
CA HIS A 463 -48.70 30.42 -45.34
C HIS A 463 -47.85 30.04 -46.57
N PRO A 464 -46.87 30.86 -47.00
CA PRO A 464 -45.95 30.47 -48.06
C PRO A 464 -45.09 29.30 -47.55
N GLY A 465 -45.08 28.19 -48.29
CA GLY A 465 -44.41 26.94 -47.90
C GLY A 465 -42.91 27.12 -47.67
N PHE A 466 -42.35 26.34 -46.75
CA PHE A 466 -40.90 26.30 -46.51
C PHE A 466 -40.21 25.43 -47.56
N ALA A 467 -39.07 25.92 -48.06
CA ALA A 467 -38.26 25.25 -49.07
C ALA A 467 -37.59 23.98 -48.50
N VAL A 468 -37.64 22.90 -49.27
CA VAL A 468 -36.95 21.63 -49.00
C VAL A 468 -35.53 21.75 -49.55
N GLU A 469 -34.52 21.62 -48.69
CA GLU A 469 -33.13 21.49 -49.08
C GLU A 469 -32.80 19.99 -49.20
N GLU A 470 -32.68 19.49 -50.43
CA GLU A 470 -32.19 18.13 -50.71
C GLU A 470 -30.66 18.14 -50.74
N TRP A 471 -30.03 17.32 -49.89
CA TRP A 471 -28.62 16.98 -50.01
C TRP A 471 -28.51 15.47 -50.22
N TYR A 472 -28.01 15.08 -51.39
CA TYR A 472 -27.61 13.71 -51.73
C TYR A 472 -26.25 13.40 -51.09
N ASP A 473 -26.11 12.17 -50.59
CA ASP A 473 -24.83 11.57 -50.18
C ASP A 473 -23.98 11.25 -51.43
N ASP A 474 -22.72 11.68 -51.43
CA ASP A 474 -21.58 10.98 -52.02
C ASP A 474 -20.33 11.19 -51.15
#